data_AF-A0A4R3ZA19-F1
#
_entry.id   AF-A0A4R3ZA19-F1
#
_cell.length_a   1.000
_cell.length_b   1.000
_cell.length_c   1.000
_cell.angle_alpha   90.00
_cell.angle_beta   90.00
_cell.angle_gamma   90.00
#
_symmetry.space_group_name_H-M   'P 1'
#
loop_
_entity.id
_entity.type
_entity.pdbx_description
1 polymer ?
#
loop_
_entity_poly.entity_id
_entity_poly.type
_entity_poly.pdbx_seq_one_letter_code
_entity_poly.pdbx_strand_id
1 'polypeptide(L)'
;MKNLKEYIVFIFPVILIFLSVLCLPLLPAQIPIQFRMNGEVTSTLSKYLAIWILPSIECLLIIRYKKNKKIFLYLFLLFLSCIQIAVILLSII
;
A
#
# COMPACT_ATOMS: atom_id res chain seq x y z
N MET A 1 -3.23 29.74 -4.70
CA MET A 1 -2.16 28.93 -4.05
C MET A 1 -2.59 28.05 -2.86
N LYS A 2 -3.84 28.11 -2.34
CA LYS A 2 -4.26 27.22 -1.23
C LYS A 2 -4.44 25.75 -1.63
N ASN A 3 -4.76 25.47 -2.90
CA ASN A 3 -5.00 24.11 -3.37
C ASN A 3 -3.72 23.26 -3.52
N LEU A 4 -2.57 23.87 -3.85
CA LEU A 4 -1.34 23.13 -4.14
C LEU A 4 -0.82 22.33 -2.93
N LYS A 5 -0.90 22.89 -1.72
CA LYS A 5 -0.46 22.23 -0.49
C LYS A 5 -1.31 21.00 -0.15
N GLU A 6 -2.61 21.05 -0.45
CA GLU A 6 -3.49 19.91 -0.22
C GLU A 6 -3.18 18.77 -1.19
N TYR A 7 -2.81 19.07 -2.45
CA TYR A 7 -2.46 18.03 -3.45
C TYR A 7 -1.12 17.33 -3.20
N ILE A 8 -0.15 17.98 -2.54
CA ILE A 8 1.14 17.35 -2.21
C ILE A 8 0.95 16.06 -1.39
N VAL A 9 -0.05 16.02 -0.52
CA VAL A 9 -0.39 14.82 0.27
C VAL A 9 -0.84 13.66 -0.61
N PHE A 10 -1.38 13.92 -1.79
CA PHE A 10 -1.84 12.90 -2.74
C PHE A 10 -0.73 12.41 -3.66
N ILE A 11 0.35 13.19 -3.84
CA ILE A 11 1.47 12.81 -4.69
C ILE A 11 2.18 11.58 -4.11
N PHE A 12 2.35 11.52 -2.80
CA PHE A 12 3.09 10.45 -2.14
C PHE A 12 2.45 9.05 -2.30
N PRO A 13 1.14 8.84 -2.02
CA PRO A 13 0.45 7.58 -2.32
C PRO A 13 0.49 7.21 -3.81
N VAL A 14 0.35 8.19 -4.71
CA VAL A 14 0.39 7.94 -6.16
C VAL A 14 1.77 7.43 -6.60
N ILE A 15 2.85 7.99 -6.08
CA ILE A 15 4.22 7.50 -6.32
C ILE A 15 4.39 6.08 -5.79
N LEU A 16 3.83 5.78 -4.61
CA LEU A 16 3.90 4.44 -4.02
C LEU A 16 3.16 3.39 -4.84
N ILE A 17 1.98 3.73 -5.38
CA ILE A 17 1.25 2.86 -6.30
C ILE A 17 2.10 2.56 -7.53
N PHE A 18 2.73 3.59 -8.11
CA PHE A 18 3.60 3.42 -9.28
C PHE A 18 4.79 2.50 -8.99
N LEU A 19 5.48 2.72 -7.87
CA LEU A 19 6.57 1.85 -7.39
C LEU A 19 6.09 0.41 -7.15
N SER A 20 4.88 0.23 -6.64
CA SER A 20 4.30 -1.10 -6.42
C SER A 20 4.14 -1.82 -7.75
N VAL A 21 3.53 -1.18 -8.76
CA VAL A 21 3.35 -1.76 -10.09
C VAL A 21 4.70 -2.09 -10.74
N LEU A 22 5.74 -1.27 -10.55
CA LEU A 22 7.10 -1.57 -11.02
C LEU A 22 7.72 -2.80 -10.35
N CYS A 23 7.35 -3.11 -9.10
CA CYS A 23 7.85 -4.29 -8.38
C CYS A 23 7.06 -5.57 -8.67
N LEU A 24 5.94 -5.48 -9.39
CA LEU A 24 5.12 -6.61 -9.80
C LEU A 24 5.86 -7.75 -10.52
N PRO A 25 6.80 -7.50 -11.46
CA PRO A 25 7.61 -8.56 -12.06
C PRO A 25 8.53 -9.28 -11.06
N LEU A 26 9.01 -8.58 -10.02
CA LEU A 26 9.93 -9.12 -9.01
C LEU A 26 9.21 -10.02 -7.99
N LEU A 27 7.90 -9.81 -7.80
CA LEU A 27 7.11 -10.59 -6.84
C LEU A 27 6.86 -12.04 -7.31
N PRO A 28 6.90 -13.01 -6.39
CA PRO A 28 6.53 -14.40 -6.67
C PRO A 28 5.06 -14.46 -7.10
N ALA A 29 4.71 -15.37 -8.03
CA ALA A 29 3.35 -15.47 -8.58
C ALA A 29 2.27 -15.65 -7.50
N GLN A 30 2.63 -16.31 -6.41
CA GLN A 30 1.80 -16.57 -5.24
C GLN A 30 2.48 -16.03 -3.97
N ILE A 31 1.76 -15.21 -3.22
CA ILE A 31 2.22 -14.62 -1.96
C ILE A 31 1.54 -15.37 -0.81
N PRO A 32 2.28 -15.96 0.14
CA PRO A 32 1.71 -16.67 1.28
C PRO A 32 0.96 -15.69 2.20
N ILE A 33 -0.29 -16.02 2.55
CA ILE A 33 -1.14 -15.21 3.45
C ILE A 33 -1.19 -15.83 4.84
N GLN A 34 -1.14 -17.16 4.92
CA GLN A 34 -1.20 -17.89 6.17
C GLN A 34 -0.12 -18.95 6.23
N PHE A 35 0.49 -19.03 7.41
CA PHE A 35 1.44 -20.04 7.79
C PHE A 35 0.84 -20.85 8.94
N ARG A 36 0.99 -22.17 8.91
CA ARG A 36 0.79 -23.01 10.09
C ARG A 36 1.98 -22.87 11.04
N MET A 37 1.79 -23.29 12.28
CA MET A 37 2.86 -23.34 13.29
C MET A 37 4.05 -24.22 12.89
N ASN A 38 3.85 -25.17 11.97
CA ASN A 38 4.91 -26.01 11.39
C ASN A 38 5.65 -25.33 10.21
N GLY A 39 5.32 -24.08 9.86
CA GLY A 39 5.95 -23.33 8.77
C GLY A 39 5.35 -23.60 7.39
N GLU A 40 4.37 -24.50 7.27
CA GLU A 40 3.71 -24.77 5.99
C GLU A 40 2.77 -23.63 5.58
N VAL A 41 2.84 -23.24 4.30
CA VAL A 41 1.93 -22.27 3.71
C VAL A 41 0.57 -22.94 3.48
N THR A 42 -0.47 -22.46 4.15
CA THR A 42 -1.83 -23.00 4.00
C THR A 42 -2.68 -22.27 2.99
N SER A 43 -2.40 -20.99 2.75
CA SER A 43 -3.11 -20.20 1.76
C SER A 43 -2.19 -19.19 1.09
N THR A 44 -2.41 -19.02 -0.22
CA THR A 44 -1.68 -18.08 -1.05
C THR A 44 -2.63 -17.11 -1.74
N LEU A 45 -2.14 -15.89 -2.00
CA LEU A 45 -2.81 -14.88 -2.80
C LEU A 45 -2.08 -14.72 -4.13
N SER A 46 -2.83 -14.44 -5.20
CA SER A 46 -2.21 -13.97 -6.43
C SER A 46 -1.47 -12.65 -6.20
N LYS A 47 -0.25 -12.52 -6.73
CA LYS A 47 0.51 -11.27 -6.66
C LYS A 47 -0.24 -10.07 -7.24
N TYR A 48 -1.05 -10.32 -8.27
CA TYR A 48 -1.87 -9.29 -8.88
C TYR A 48 -2.92 -8.76 -7.91
N LEU A 49 -3.50 -9.61 -7.06
CA LEU A 49 -4.45 -9.13 -6.04
C LEU A 49 -3.73 -8.47 -4.88
N ALA A 50 -2.66 -9.10 -4.38
CA ALA A 50 -1.92 -8.63 -3.22
C ALA A 50 -1.41 -7.20 -3.36
N ILE A 51 -0.89 -6.87 -4.55
CA ILE A 51 -0.29 -5.56 -4.82
C ILE A 51 -1.30 -4.41 -4.81
N TRP A 52 -2.59 -4.70 -5.04
CA TRP A 52 -3.65 -3.69 -5.05
C TRP A 52 -4.34 -3.50 -3.71
N ILE A 53 -4.15 -4.39 -2.73
CA ILE A 53 -4.84 -4.31 -1.43
C ILE A 53 -4.49 -3.00 -0.71
N LEU A 54 -3.20 -2.75 -0.48
CA LEU A 54 -2.74 -1.53 0.21
C LEU A 54 -3.12 -0.25 -0.56
N PRO A 55 -2.80 -0.13 -1.86
CA PRO A 55 -3.24 0.98 -2.71
C PRO A 55 -4.73 1.30 -2.63
N SER A 56 -5.59 0.26 -2.61
CA SER A 56 -7.04 0.45 -2.57
C SER A 56 -7.48 1.04 -1.23
N ILE A 57 -6.89 0.58 -0.13
CA ILE A 57 -7.15 1.10 1.22
C ILE A 57 -6.66 2.54 1.33
N GLU A 58 -5.46 2.84 0.84
CA GLU A 58 -4.93 4.21 0.81
C GLU A 58 -5.86 5.15 0.02
N CYS A 59 -6.32 4.73 -1.16
CA CYS A 59 -7.23 5.54 -1.98
C CYS A 59 -8.56 5.83 -1.27
N LEU A 60 -9.14 4.85 -0.57
CA LEU A 60 -10.34 5.04 0.27
C LEU A 60 -10.09 6.03 1.43
N LEU A 61 -8.93 5.94 2.08
CA LEU A 61 -8.56 6.83 3.17
C LEU A 61 -8.35 8.27 2.70
N ILE A 62 -7.74 8.44 1.54
CA ILE A 62 -7.57 9.73 0.87
C ILE A 62 -8.93 10.39 0.62
N ILE A 63 -9.87 9.66 0.03
CA ILE A 63 -11.25 10.15 -0.21
C ILE A 63 -11.91 10.56 1.11
N ARG A 64 -11.74 9.74 2.16
CA ARG A 64 -12.32 10.00 3.49
C ARG A 64 -11.65 11.20 4.18
N TYR A 65 -10.34 11.38 4.01
CA TYR A 65 -9.60 12.54 4.50
C TYR A 65 -10.06 13.82 3.80
N LYS A 66 -10.26 13.81 2.49
CA LYS A 66 -10.78 14.97 1.74
C LYS A 66 -12.14 15.43 2.25
N LYS A 67 -13.01 14.50 2.68
CA LYS A 67 -14.34 14.82 3.22
C LYS A 67 -14.32 15.35 4.66
N ASN A 68 -13.52 14.76 5.54
CA ASN A 68 -13.61 15.02 6.98
C ASN A 68 -12.39 15.74 7.59
N LYS A 69 -11.30 15.94 6.82
CA LYS A 69 -10.01 16.55 7.23
C LYS A 69 -9.49 16.11 8.61
N LYS A 70 -9.79 14.87 9.03
CA LYS A 70 -9.38 14.35 10.34
C LYS A 70 -7.90 13.98 10.31
N ILE A 71 -7.13 14.54 11.24
CA ILE A 71 -5.68 14.30 11.38
C ILE A 71 -5.35 12.81 11.57
N PHE A 72 -6.22 12.04 12.24
CA PHE A 72 -6.03 10.61 12.42
C PHE A 72 -5.99 9.84 11.09
N LEU A 73 -6.80 10.25 10.10
CA LEU A 73 -6.80 9.62 8.77
C LEU A 73 -5.48 9.88 8.03
N TYR A 74 -4.88 11.05 8.23
CA TYR A 74 -3.60 11.41 7.63
C TYR A 74 -2.44 10.61 8.27
N LEU A 75 -2.43 10.48 9.60
CA LEU A 75 -1.47 9.63 10.31
C LEU A 75 -1.57 8.17 9.86
N PHE A 76 -2.79 7.65 9.72
CA PHE A 76 -3.02 6.29 9.28
C PHE A 76 -2.59 6.07 7.81
N LEU A 77 -2.82 7.06 6.95
CA LEU A 77 -2.32 7.05 5.57
C LEU A 77 -0.80 6.95 5.52
N LEU A 78 -0.09 7.82 6.27
CA LEU A 78 1.37 7.80 6.36
C LEU A 78 1.90 6.45 6.86
N PHE A 79 1.25 5.87 7.86
CA PHE A 79 1.62 4.57 8.40
C PHE A 79 1.50 3.45 7.34
N LEU A 80 0.38 3.40 6.60
CA LEU A 80 0.20 2.43 5.52
C LEU A 80 1.23 2.61 4.42
N SER A 81 1.53 3.85 4.06
CA SER A 81 2.55 4.15 3.06
C SER A 81 3.95 3.69 3.50
N CYS A 82 4.30 3.81 4.78
CA CYS A 82 5.54 3.24 5.32
C CYS A 82 5.55 1.70 5.23
N ILE A 83 4.43 1.03 5.53
CA ILE A 83 4.31 -0.42 5.35
C ILE A 83 4.50 -0.79 3.88
N GLN A 84 3.90 -0.03 2.96
CA GLN A 84 4.03 -0.27 1.52
C GLN A 84 5.50 -0.16 1.07
N ILE A 85 6.22 0.84 1.56
CA ILE A 85 7.67 1.00 1.31
C ILE A 85 8.44 -0.21 1.84
N ALA A 86 8.16 -0.65 3.08
CA ALA A 86 8.82 -1.80 3.67
C ALA A 86 8.58 -3.08 2.85
N VAL A 87 7.35 -3.30 2.40
CA VAL A 87 7.00 -4.45 1.54
C VAL A 87 7.72 -4.37 0.20
N ILE A 88 7.75 -3.20 -0.44
CA ILE A 88 8.47 -2.98 -1.69
C ILE A 88 9.98 -3.27 -1.52
N LEU A 89 10.61 -2.74 -0.47
CA LEU A 89 12.02 -2.97 -0.16
C LEU A 89 12.31 -4.46 0.06
N LEU A 90 11.49 -5.13 0.86
CA LEU A 90 11.58 -6.58 1.10
C LEU A 90 11.34 -7.42 -0.16
N SER A 91 10.67 -6.88 -1.16
CA SER A 91 10.41 -7.59 -2.42
C SER A 91 11.54 -7.44 -3.45
N ILE A 92 12.44 -6.48 -3.23
CA ILE A 92 13.59 -6.20 -4.12
C ILE A 92 14.86 -6.92 -3.64
N ILE A 93 14.99 -7.15 -2.33
CA ILE A 93 16.11 -7.86 -1.68
C ILE A 93 15.88 -9.37 -1.76
#